data_AF-A0A8H7KRD2-F1
#
_entry.id   AF-A0A8H7KRD2-F1
#
_cell.length_a   1.000
_cell.length_b   1.000
_cell.length_c   1.000
_cell.angle_alpha   90.00
_cell.angle_beta   90.00
_cell.angle_gamma   90.00
#
_symmetry.space_group_name_H-M   'P 1'
#
loop_
_entity.id
_entity.type
_entity.pdbx_description
1 polymer ?
#
loop_
_entity_poly.entity_id
_entity_poly.type
_entity_poly.pdbx_seq_one_letter_code
_entity_poly.pdbx_strand_id
1 'polypeptide(L)'
;MSLSSGRYIITNPALGTPVGRGLIEDKSLHPKRILALGKNVDPNDDALWDVIATEDDKYILRTRGSPTGSIDNKVWGILTGEDERITKWTLQSTAENNTYT
;
A
#
# COMPACT_ATOMS: atom_id res chain seq x y z
N MET A 1 18.11 -6.00 -3.60
CA MET A 1 18.25 -4.54 -3.80
C MET A 1 17.13 -3.86 -3.02
N SER A 2 17.39 -2.69 -2.44
CA SER A 2 16.36 -1.89 -1.77
C SER A 2 15.54 -1.12 -2.82
N LEU A 3 14.22 -1.04 -2.62
CA LEU A 3 13.35 -0.20 -3.44
C LEU A 3 13.58 1.27 -3.06
N SER A 4 13.73 2.16 -4.04
CA SER A 4 13.85 3.60 -3.78
C SER A 4 12.53 4.19 -3.29
N SER A 5 12.57 5.27 -2.50
CA SER A 5 11.37 6.04 -2.21
C SER A 5 10.80 6.65 -3.49
N GLY A 6 9.48 6.71 -3.61
CA GLY A 6 8.84 7.25 -4.81
C GLY A 6 7.37 6.88 -4.91
N ARG A 7 6.80 7.18 -6.09
CA ARG A 7 5.42 6.85 -6.43
C ARG A 7 5.36 5.59 -7.28
N TYR A 8 4.53 4.65 -6.87
CA TYR A 8 4.44 3.32 -7.46
C TYR A 8 3.00 2.91 -7.71
N ILE A 9 2.82 2.08 -8.72
CA ILE A 9 1.63 1.26 -8.90
C ILE A 9 1.99 -0.12 -8.38
N ILE A 10 1.28 -0.59 -7.36
CA ILE A 10 1.46 -1.93 -6.81
C ILE A 10 0.40 -2.83 -7.42
N THR A 11 0.80 -3.96 -8.00
CA THR A 11 -0.10 -4.92 -8.63
C THR A 11 -0.03 -6.27 -7.93
N ASN A 12 -1.17 -6.97 -7.88
CA ASN A 12 -1.20 -8.37 -7.48
C ASN A 12 -0.77 -9.22 -8.69
N PRO A 13 0.36 -9.96 -8.62
CA PRO A 13 0.88 -10.71 -9.75
C PRO A 13 -0.05 -11.85 -10.19
N ALA A 14 -0.82 -12.45 -9.28
CA ALA A 14 -1.73 -13.55 -9.61
C ALA A 14 -2.97 -13.07 -10.41
N LEU A 15 -3.39 -11.83 -10.20
CA LEU A 15 -4.59 -11.25 -10.84
C LEU A 15 -4.27 -10.22 -11.93
N GLY A 16 -3.04 -9.70 -11.95
CA GLY A 16 -2.62 -8.59 -12.79
C GLY A 16 -3.38 -7.29 -12.49
N THR A 17 -3.95 -7.16 -11.30
CA THR A 17 -4.78 -6.01 -10.92
C THR A 17 -4.04 -5.07 -9.97
N PRO A 18 -4.27 -3.75 -10.07
CA PRO A 18 -3.71 -2.79 -9.12
C PRO A 18 -4.28 -3.03 -7.71
N VAL A 19 -3.50 -2.69 -6.70
CA VAL A 19 -3.86 -2.80 -5.28
C VAL A 19 -3.98 -1.39 -4.72
N GLY A 20 -4.96 -1.13 -3.85
CA GLY A 20 -5.18 0.20 -3.28
C GLY A 20 -6.43 0.28 -2.43
N ARG A 21 -6.97 1.48 -2.27
CA ARG A 21 -8.24 1.74 -1.59
C ARG A 21 -9.40 1.81 -2.59
N GLY A 22 -10.61 1.50 -2.13
CA GLY A 22 -11.80 1.59 -2.96
C GLY A 22 -12.16 3.03 -3.33
N LEU A 23 -12.77 3.24 -4.50
CA LEU A 23 -13.23 4.57 -4.92
C LEU A 23 -14.28 5.15 -3.97
N ILE A 24 -15.19 4.29 -3.49
CA ILE A 24 -16.29 4.65 -2.59
C ILE A 24 -16.00 4.03 -1.23
N GLU A 25 -15.91 4.89 -0.21
CA GLU A 25 -15.70 4.49 1.18
C GLU A 25 -16.65 5.29 2.07
N ASP A 26 -16.99 4.73 3.24
CA ASP A 26 -17.74 5.46 4.25
C ASP A 26 -16.88 6.60 4.85
N LYS A 27 -17.54 7.62 5.41
CA LYS A 27 -16.89 8.82 5.96
C LYS A 27 -16.31 8.65 7.37
N SER A 28 -16.32 7.45 7.95
CA SER A 28 -15.72 7.22 9.26
C SER A 28 -14.19 7.27 9.19
N LEU A 29 -13.56 7.54 10.34
CA LEU A 29 -12.12 7.43 10.52
C LEU A 29 -11.67 5.99 10.83
N HIS A 30 -12.56 5.01 10.67
CA HIS A 30 -12.17 3.61 10.80
C HIS A 30 -11.14 3.23 9.73
N PRO A 31 -10.25 2.27 10.02
CA PRO A 31 -9.32 1.74 9.04
C PRO A 31 -10.03 1.35 7.73
N LYS A 32 -9.43 1.70 6.61
CA LYS A 32 -9.96 1.43 5.27
C LYS A 32 -9.29 0.22 4.65
N ARG A 33 -10.05 -0.62 3.96
CA ARG A 33 -9.52 -1.88 3.42
C ARG A 33 -8.55 -1.58 2.28
N ILE A 34 -7.45 -2.32 2.23
CA ILE A 34 -6.64 -2.43 1.02
C ILE A 34 -7.14 -3.62 0.21
N LEU A 35 -7.43 -3.38 -1.07
CA LEU A 35 -8.12 -4.31 -1.96
C LEU A 35 -7.34 -4.48 -3.26
N ALA A 36 -7.47 -5.66 -3.87
CA ALA A 36 -7.20 -5.81 -5.30
C ALA A 36 -8.33 -5.13 -6.07
N LEU A 37 -8.00 -4.09 -6.83
CA LEU A 37 -8.93 -3.26 -7.55
C LEU A 37 -9.31 -3.89 -8.89
N GLY A 38 -10.39 -3.41 -9.52
CA GLY A 38 -10.80 -3.87 -10.84
C GLY A 38 -9.81 -3.43 -11.94
N LYS A 39 -9.83 -4.11 -13.09
CA LYS A 39 -8.99 -3.75 -14.25
C LYS A 39 -9.33 -2.40 -14.88
N ASN A 40 -10.51 -1.86 -14.59
CA ASN A 40 -11.02 -0.60 -15.16
C ASN A 40 -10.68 0.63 -14.30
N VAL A 41 -9.85 0.46 -13.27
CA VAL A 41 -9.41 1.54 -12.39
C VAL A 41 -8.24 2.28 -13.03
N ASP A 42 -8.23 3.61 -12.98
CA ASP A 42 -7.06 4.39 -13.42
C ASP A 42 -5.97 4.28 -12.33
N PRO A 43 -4.88 3.54 -12.58
CA PRO A 43 -3.88 3.30 -11.56
C PRO A 43 -3.13 4.58 -11.16
N ASN A 44 -3.14 5.61 -12.00
CA ASN A 44 -2.44 6.86 -11.71
C ASN A 44 -3.18 7.77 -10.73
N ASP A 45 -4.49 7.56 -10.54
CA ASP A 45 -5.33 8.35 -9.63
C ASP A 45 -5.81 7.49 -8.45
N ASP A 46 -6.28 6.28 -8.74
CA ASP A 46 -7.00 5.45 -7.77
C ASP A 46 -6.12 4.42 -7.05
N ALA A 47 -4.96 4.07 -7.62
CA ALA A 47 -4.10 3.01 -7.10
C ALA A 47 -2.64 3.45 -6.90
N LEU A 48 -2.41 4.75 -6.77
CA LEU A 48 -1.08 5.29 -6.57
C LEU A 48 -0.64 5.11 -5.11
N TRP A 49 0.61 4.68 -4.95
CA TRP A 49 1.26 4.51 -3.66
C TRP A 49 2.46 5.43 -3.52
N ASP A 50 2.55 6.12 -2.38
CA ASP A 50 3.82 6.69 -1.95
C ASP A 50 4.55 5.64 -1.11
N VAL A 51 5.67 5.15 -1.62
CA VAL A 51 6.58 4.25 -0.91
C VAL A 51 7.69 5.10 -0.33
N ILE A 52 7.81 5.09 0.99
CA ILE A 52 8.75 5.95 1.72
C ILE A 52 9.70 5.04 2.49
N ALA A 53 10.94 4.92 2.02
CA ALA A 53 12.00 4.28 2.77
C ALA A 53 12.25 5.07 4.06
N THR A 54 12.36 4.36 5.17
CA THR A 54 12.78 4.89 6.47
C THR A 54 14.19 4.42 6.79
N GLU A 55 14.69 4.83 7.95
CA GLU A 55 15.86 4.19 8.55
C GLU A 55 15.60 2.67 8.72
N ASP A 56 16.66 1.86 8.65
CA ASP A 56 16.65 0.40 8.85
C ASP A 56 16.02 -0.47 7.73
N ASP A 57 16.08 -0.05 6.46
CA ASP A 57 15.54 -0.81 5.31
C ASP A 57 14.04 -1.17 5.48
N LYS A 58 13.31 -0.30 6.18
CA LYS A 58 11.86 -0.37 6.34
C LYS A 58 11.16 0.65 5.47
N TYR A 59 9.86 0.44 5.28
CA TYR A 59 9.04 1.23 4.39
C TYR A 59 7.73 1.61 5.05
N ILE A 60 7.33 2.86 4.88
CA ILE A 60 5.94 3.29 5.05
C ILE A 60 5.29 3.29 3.68
N LEU A 61 4.21 2.54 3.55
CA LEU A 61 3.40 2.47 2.34
C LEU A 61 2.17 3.33 2.56
N ARG A 62 1.97 4.35 1.72
CA ARG A 62 0.77 5.20 1.77
C ARG A 62 -0.02 5.06 0.48
N THR A 63 -1.33 5.06 0.61
CA THR A 63 -2.24 5.19 -0.54
C THR A 63 -3.35 6.16 -0.17
N ARG A 64 -3.70 7.06 -1.10
CA ARG A 64 -4.64 8.16 -0.87
C ARG A 64 -4.35 8.93 0.43
N GLY A 65 -3.07 9.24 0.65
CA GLY A 65 -2.58 10.02 1.79
C GLY A 65 -2.45 9.29 3.13
N SER A 66 -3.04 8.11 3.30
CA SER A 66 -2.99 7.36 4.56
C SER A 66 -1.92 6.27 4.57
N PRO A 67 -1.10 6.12 5.63
CA PRO A 67 -0.21 4.98 5.81
C PRO A 67 -0.99 3.69 6.02
N THR A 68 -0.33 2.54 5.81
CA THR A 68 -0.93 1.24 6.06
C THR A 68 -0.46 0.57 7.34
N GLY A 69 -1.28 -0.36 7.81
CA GLY A 69 -1.05 -1.18 9.00
C GLY A 69 -1.58 -2.60 8.83
N SER A 70 -1.06 -3.52 9.63
CA SER A 70 -1.59 -4.88 9.76
C SER A 70 -2.60 -4.94 10.92
N ILE A 71 -3.84 -5.32 10.62
CA ILE A 71 -4.89 -5.55 11.63
C ILE A 71 -5.56 -6.87 11.27
N ASP A 72 -5.56 -7.82 12.20
CA ASP A 72 -6.13 -9.17 12.03
C ASP A 72 -5.66 -9.88 10.74
N ASN A 73 -4.34 -9.86 10.50
CA ASN A 73 -3.68 -10.44 9.32
C ASN A 73 -4.18 -9.88 7.97
N LYS A 74 -4.70 -8.66 7.97
CA LYS A 74 -5.11 -7.93 6.77
C LYS A 74 -4.42 -6.58 6.73
N VAL A 75 -4.25 -6.05 5.53
CA VAL A 75 -3.68 -4.72 5.32
C VAL A 75 -4.80 -3.69 5.29
N TRP A 76 -4.62 -2.63 6.07
CA TRP A 76 -5.58 -1.52 6.18
C TRP A 76 -4.88 -0.18 6.02
N GLY A 77 -5.53 0.78 5.37
CA GLY A 77 -5.17 2.20 5.43
C GLY A 77 -5.62 2.81 6.74
N ILE A 78 -4.68 3.36 7.49
CA ILE A 78 -4.88 3.94 8.82
C ILE A 78 -5.03 5.46 8.66
N LEU A 79 -6.24 5.97 8.92
CA LEU A 79 -6.57 7.37 8.68
C LEU A 79 -6.15 8.31 9.81
N THR A 80 -5.82 7.75 10.98
CA THR A 80 -5.34 8.44 12.17
C THR A 80 -3.81 8.49 12.14
N GLY A 81 -3.23 9.69 12.13
CA GLY A 81 -1.81 9.92 11.84
C GLY A 81 -0.81 9.44 12.90
N GLU A 82 -1.27 9.18 14.14
CA GLU A 82 -0.44 8.76 15.28
C GLU A 82 -0.94 7.43 15.85
N ASP A 83 -1.26 6.51 14.95
CA ASP A 83 -1.84 5.24 15.31
C ASP A 83 -0.78 4.15 15.41
N GLU A 84 -0.72 3.48 16.56
CA GLU A 84 0.19 2.37 16.85
C GLU A 84 0.01 1.16 15.89
N ARG A 85 -1.09 1.11 15.13
CA ARG A 85 -1.34 0.09 14.10
C ARG A 85 -0.57 0.35 12.81
N ILE A 86 0.02 1.53 12.61
CA ILE A 86 0.85 1.82 11.42
C ILE A 86 2.06 0.90 11.41
N THR A 87 2.25 0.17 10.32
CA THR A 87 3.30 -0.84 10.19
C THR A 87 4.45 -0.31 9.34
N LYS A 88 5.68 -0.48 9.85
CA LYS A 88 6.92 -0.33 9.08
C LYS A 88 7.22 -1.65 8.36
N TRP A 89 6.97 -1.69 7.06
CA TRP A 89 7.07 -2.89 6.25
C TRP A 89 8.52 -3.18 5.85
N THR A 90 8.85 -4.46 5.69
CA THR A 90 10.05 -4.87 4.95
C THR A 90 9.61 -5.26 3.55
N LEU A 91 10.32 -4.79 2.54
CA LEU A 91 10.12 -5.20 1.15
C LEU A 91 11.34 -6.00 0.70
N GLN A 92 11.14 -7.29 0.44
CA GLN A 92 12.20 -8.14 -0.06
C GLN A 92 12.03 -8.36 -1.56
N SER A 93 13.00 -7.88 -2.35
CA SER A 93 13.05 -8.15 -3.78
C SER A 93 13.16 -9.66 -4.02
N THR A 94 12.32 -10.18 -4.90
CA THR A 94 12.53 -11.51 -5.47
C THR A 94 13.58 -11.42 -6.58
N ALA A 95 14.01 -12.56 -7.14
CA ALA A 95 14.97 -12.58 -8.26
C ALA A 95 14.41 -11.95 -9.55
N GLU A 96 13.10 -11.70 -9.60
CA GLU A 96 12.43 -11.01 -10.69
C GLU A 96 12.45 -9.50 -10.48
N ASN A 97 12.75 -8.76 -11.55
CA ASN A 97 12.78 -7.29 -11.50
C ASN A 97 11.39 -6.75 -11.11
N ASN A 98 11.36 -5.87 -10.10
CA ASN A 98 10.16 -5.18 -9.59
C ASN A 98 9.10 -6.08 -8.90
N THR A 99 9.46 -7.30 -8.52
CA THR A 99 8.60 -8.17 -7.70
C THR A 99 9.12 -8.19 -6.27
N TYR A 100 8.22 -7.99 -5.29
CA TYR A 100 8.55 -7.90 -3.87
C TYR A 100 7.59 -8.73 -3.01
N THR A 101 8.09 -9.21 -1.88
CA THR A 101 7.30 -9.81 -0.79
C THR A 101 7.42 -9.00 0.48
#